data_AF-A0A1S1YWK5-F1
#
_entry.id   AF-A0A1S1YWK5-F1
#
_cell.length_a   1.000
_cell.length_b   1.000
_cell.length_c   1.000
_cell.angle_alpha   90.00
_cell.angle_beta   90.00
_cell.angle_gamma   90.00
#
_symmetry.space_group_name_H-M   'P 1'
#
loop_
_entity.id
_entity.type
_entity.pdbx_description
1 polymer ?
#
loop_
_entity_poly.entity_id
_entity_poly.type
_entity_poly.pdbx_seq_one_letter_code
_entity_poly.pdbx_strand_id
1 'polypeptide(L)'
;MYIKNRRNRSKGPAWIGKVEFSKSGGTAYFNDKVFKHFGKGHYGDIETGDSYWISGIKKNGKDRHVFGKGKIQIDKLIVNEYLQLVDFV
;
A
#
# COMPACT_ATOMS: atom_id res chain seq x y z
N MET A 1 1.28 -6.33 0.75
CA MET A 1 1.05 -5.27 -0.26
C MET A 1 1.64 -3.95 0.21
N TYR A 2 1.96 -3.04 -0.71
CA TYR A 2 2.32 -1.65 -0.43
C TYR A 2 1.09 -0.75 -0.60
N ILE A 3 0.85 0.13 0.36
CA ILE A 3 -0.29 1.06 0.43
C ILE A 3 0.26 2.45 0.71
N LYS A 4 -0.14 3.47 -0.05
CA LYS A 4 0.24 4.87 0.20
C LYS A 4 -0.93 5.81 0.05
N ASN A 5 -1.18 6.65 1.04
CA ASN A 5 -2.06 7.80 0.89
C ASN A 5 -1.38 8.87 0.01
N ARG A 6 -2.08 9.36 -1.00
CA ARG A 6 -1.56 10.26 -2.04
C ARG A 6 -1.87 11.73 -1.80
N ARG A 7 -2.58 12.09 -0.73
CA ARG A 7 -2.95 13.47 -0.39
C ARG A 7 -1.72 14.38 -0.29
N ASN A 8 -0.63 13.87 0.28
CA ASN A 8 0.68 14.49 0.20
C ASN A 8 1.57 13.74 -0.79
N ARG A 9 1.78 14.32 -1.98
CA ARG A 9 2.42 13.66 -3.14
C ARG A 9 3.75 12.98 -2.80
N SER A 10 4.62 13.64 -2.02
CA SER A 10 5.93 13.11 -1.67
C SER A 10 5.97 12.43 -0.30
N LYS A 11 5.28 12.98 0.72
CA LYS A 11 5.39 12.55 2.12
C LYS A 11 4.16 11.85 2.69
N GLY A 12 3.18 11.51 1.85
CA GLY A 12 1.96 10.83 2.31
C GLY A 12 2.30 9.52 3.03
N PRO A 13 1.59 9.18 4.12
CA PRO A 13 1.85 7.99 4.90
C PRO A 13 1.75 6.73 4.03
N ALA A 14 2.57 5.73 4.33
CA ALA A 14 2.59 4.48 3.59
C ALA A 14 2.85 3.29 4.49
N TRP A 15 2.35 2.15 4.04
CA TRP A 15 2.33 0.90 4.76
C TRP A 15 2.76 -0.27 3.89
N ILE A 16 3.37 -1.28 4.50
CA ILE A 16 3.37 -2.66 4.03
C ILE A 16 2.44 -3.44 4.95
N GLY A 17 1.43 -4.09 4.37
CA GLY A 17 0.39 -4.79 5.12
C GLY A 17 -0.28 -5.91 4.33
N LYS A 18 -0.98 -6.79 5.06
CA LYS A 18 -1.94 -7.75 4.49
C LYS A 18 -3.15 -6.96 3.98
N VAL A 19 -3.46 -7.12 2.70
CA VAL A 19 -4.62 -6.48 2.06
C VAL A 19 -5.50 -7.60 1.55
N GLU A 20 -6.75 -7.58 1.95
CA GLU A 20 -7.75 -8.49 1.41
C GLU A 20 -8.44 -7.83 0.23
N PHE A 21 -8.76 -8.61 -0.79
CA PHE A 21 -9.47 -8.15 -1.97
C PHE A 21 -10.82 -8.84 -2.06
N SER A 22 -11.83 -8.12 -2.54
CA SER A 22 -13.08 -8.76 -2.95
C SER A 22 -12.83 -9.74 -4.09
N LYS A 23 -13.74 -10.70 -4.30
CA LYS A 23 -13.61 -11.73 -5.34
C LYS A 23 -13.36 -11.15 -6.74
N SER A 24 -13.92 -9.97 -7.05
CA SER A 24 -13.73 -9.27 -8.33
C SER A 24 -12.45 -8.41 -8.38
N GLY A 25 -11.74 -8.24 -7.26
CA GLY A 25 -10.62 -7.31 -7.13
C GLY A 25 -11.03 -5.83 -7.15
N GLY A 26 -12.34 -5.53 -7.17
CA GLY A 26 -12.87 -4.16 -7.23
C GLY A 26 -12.77 -3.39 -5.91
N THR A 27 -12.53 -4.10 -4.81
CA THR A 27 -12.47 -3.54 -3.46
C THR A 27 -11.28 -4.13 -2.71
N ALA A 28 -10.56 -3.29 -1.98
CA ALA A 28 -9.49 -3.71 -1.08
C ALA A 28 -9.85 -3.33 0.37
N TYR A 29 -9.43 -4.16 1.32
CA TYR A 29 -9.65 -3.96 2.75
C TYR A 29 -8.31 -3.94 3.48
N PHE A 30 -8.07 -2.90 4.26
CA PHE A 30 -6.84 -2.75 5.05
C PHE A 30 -7.03 -1.77 6.19
N ASN A 31 -6.67 -2.18 7.42
CA ASN A 31 -6.65 -1.33 8.61
C ASN A 31 -7.97 -0.56 8.83
N ASP A 32 -9.07 -1.32 8.89
CA ASP A 32 -10.45 -0.83 9.03
C ASP A 32 -10.93 0.13 7.92
N LYS A 33 -10.21 0.17 6.79
CA LYS A 33 -10.58 0.95 5.62
C LYS A 33 -11.02 0.09 4.46
N VAL A 34 -12.01 0.60 3.74
CA VAL A 34 -12.52 0.02 2.49
C VAL A 34 -12.12 0.91 1.33
N PHE A 35 -11.47 0.34 0.34
CA PHE A 35 -10.95 1.06 -0.81
C PHE A 35 -11.61 0.58 -2.10
N LYS A 36 -12.13 1.51 -2.90
CA LYS A 36 -12.63 1.23 -4.25
C LYS A 36 -11.51 1.32 -5.29
N HIS A 37 -11.39 0.33 -6.16
CA HIS A 37 -10.39 0.30 -7.24
C HIS A 37 -10.80 1.16 -8.44
N PHE A 38 -9.85 1.91 -9.00
CA PHE A 38 -10.02 2.78 -10.18
C PHE A 38 -9.02 2.45 -11.32
N GLY A 39 -8.33 1.31 -11.25
CA GLY A 39 -7.38 0.85 -12.27
C GLY A 39 -5.92 1.18 -11.97
N LYS A 40 -4.99 0.37 -12.52
CA LYS A 40 -3.52 0.54 -12.45
C LYS A 40 -2.93 0.77 -11.04
N GLY A 41 -3.64 0.37 -9.98
CA GLY A 41 -3.22 0.57 -8.57
C GLY A 41 -3.78 1.84 -7.92
N HIS A 42 -4.67 2.57 -8.58
CA HIS A 42 -5.39 3.69 -8.00
C HIS A 42 -6.59 3.21 -7.20
N TYR A 43 -6.67 3.66 -5.96
CA TYR A 43 -7.78 3.37 -5.07
C TYR A 43 -8.28 4.65 -4.38
N GLY A 44 -9.54 4.66 -3.96
CA GLY A 44 -10.07 5.70 -3.09
C GLY A 44 -10.69 5.09 -1.85
N ASP A 45 -10.41 5.66 -0.69
CA ASP A 45 -11.10 5.32 0.55
C ASP A 45 -12.57 5.75 0.42
N ILE A 46 -13.49 4.80 0.62
CA ILE A 46 -14.92 5.01 0.40
C ILE A 46 -15.51 6.01 1.40
N GLU A 47 -14.96 6.07 2.61
CA GLU A 47 -15.48 6.94 3.67
C GLU A 47 -15.01 8.39 3.50
N THR A 48 -13.73 8.57 3.19
CA THR A 48 -13.08 9.90 3.22
C THR A 48 -12.89 10.51 1.83
N GLY A 49 -12.97 9.71 0.76
CA GLY A 49 -12.61 10.12 -0.59
C GLY A 49 -11.10 10.32 -0.81
N ASP A 50 -10.26 10.04 0.20
CA ASP A 50 -8.81 10.15 0.06
C ASP A 50 -8.29 9.18 -1.01
N SER A 51 -7.35 9.66 -1.81
CA SER A 51 -6.73 8.86 -2.88
C SER A 51 -5.56 8.03 -2.35
N TYR A 52 -5.52 6.76 -2.75
CA TYR A 52 -4.49 5.80 -2.40
C TYR A 52 -3.82 5.20 -3.64
N TRP A 53 -2.57 4.77 -3.45
CA TRP A 53 -1.86 3.85 -4.33
C TRP A 53 -1.72 2.51 -3.61
N ILE A 54 -2.22 1.43 -4.20
CA ILE A 54 -2.09 0.07 -3.67
C ILE A 54 -1.46 -0.80 -4.75
N SER A 55 -0.34 -1.44 -4.42
CA SER A 55 0.40 -2.31 -5.35
C SER A 55 1.07 -3.48 -4.62
N GLY A 56 1.64 -4.40 -5.40
CA GLY A 56 2.54 -5.43 -4.88
C GLY A 56 3.77 -4.83 -4.21
N ILE A 57 4.43 -5.67 -3.41
CA ILE A 57 5.74 -5.37 -2.80
C ILE A 57 6.81 -5.52 -3.88
N LYS A 58 7.78 -4.59 -3.94
CA LYS A 58 8.94 -4.69 -4.81
C LYS A 58 10.02 -5.53 -4.15
N LYS A 59 10.56 -6.52 -4.89
CA LYS A 59 11.65 -7.37 -4.40
C LYS A 59 12.88 -6.61 -3.95
N ASN A 60 13.17 -5.44 -4.53
CA ASN A 60 14.33 -4.63 -4.14
C ASN A 60 14.09 -3.72 -2.91
N GLY A 61 12.94 -3.83 -2.24
CA GLY A 61 12.58 -3.02 -1.07
C GLY A 61 12.32 -1.54 -1.37
N LYS A 62 12.44 -1.09 -2.63
CA LYS A 62 12.26 0.31 -3.05
C LYS A 62 10.79 0.60 -3.37
N ASP A 63 9.88 0.19 -2.49
CA ASP A 63 8.42 0.27 -2.67
C ASP A 63 7.94 1.70 -2.87
N ARG A 64 8.50 2.63 -2.10
CA ARG A 64 8.20 4.06 -2.22
C ARG A 64 8.61 4.59 -3.59
N HIS A 65 7.80 5.50 -4.11
CA HIS A 65 8.09 6.24 -5.33
C HIS A 65 9.48 6.91 -5.25
N VAL A 66 10.21 7.01 -6.37
CA VAL A 66 11.59 7.52 -6.41
C VAL A 66 11.75 8.92 -5.80
N PHE A 67 10.76 9.79 -5.98
CA PHE A 67 10.71 11.13 -5.35
C PHE A 67 9.88 11.18 -4.06
N GLY A 68 9.42 10.04 -3.57
CA GLY A 68 8.71 9.91 -2.30
C GLY A 68 9.68 9.97 -1.13
N LYS A 69 9.25 10.57 -0.02
CA LYS A 69 10.03 10.73 1.21
C LYS A 69 9.25 10.19 2.41
N GLY A 70 9.96 9.91 3.50
CA GLY A 70 9.39 9.47 4.78
C GLY A 70 9.55 7.96 5.00
N LYS A 71 9.15 7.50 6.19
CA LYS A 71 9.17 6.08 6.56
C LYS A 71 7.97 5.34 5.96
N ILE A 72 8.13 4.04 5.74
CA ILE A 72 7.04 3.10 5.47
C ILE A 72 6.81 2.32 6.77
N GLN A 73 5.57 2.26 7.23
CA GLN A 73 5.20 1.44 8.37
C GLN A 73 4.98 0.00 7.91
N ILE A 74 5.48 -0.99 8.63
CA ILE A 74 5.25 -2.41 8.29
C ILE A 74 4.39 -2.99 9.41
N ASP A 75 3.31 -3.67 9.03
CA ASP A 75 2.53 -4.44 9.99
C ASP A 75 3.42 -5.52 10.64
N LYS A 76 3.49 -5.47 11.97
CA LYS A 76 4.37 -6.34 12.78
C LYS A 76 4.13 -7.82 12.50
N LEU A 77 2.89 -8.21 12.18
CA LEU A 77 2.52 -9.60 11.95
C LEU A 77 3.08 -10.17 10.64
N ILE A 78 3.54 -9.31 9.72
CA ILE A 78 4.04 -9.74 8.40
C ILE A 78 5.50 -9.39 8.19
N VAL A 79 6.22 -8.93 9.21
CA VAL A 79 7.64 -8.55 9.08
C VAL A 79 8.45 -9.72 8.53
N ASN A 80 8.27 -10.92 9.08
CA ASN A 80 9.00 -12.11 8.62
C ASN A 80 8.66 -12.46 7.16
N GLU A 81 7.38 -12.46 6.78
CA GLU A 81 6.93 -12.69 5.41
C GLU A 81 7.52 -11.63 4.45
N TYR A 82 7.53 -10.36 4.87
CA TYR A 82 8.10 -9.27 4.09
C TYR A 82 9.61 -9.45 3.87
N LEU A 83 10.36 -9.77 4.93
CA LEU A 83 11.81 -9.97 4.87
C LEU A 83 12.20 -11.19 4.02
N GLN A 84 11.32 -12.19 3.88
CA GLN A 84 11.54 -13.32 2.96
C GLN A 84 11.24 -12.98 1.50
N LEU A 85 10.43 -11.95 1.25
CA LEU A 85 10.04 -11.53 -0.11
C LEU A 85 11.00 -10.50 -0.73
N VAL A 86 11.82 -9.87 0.09
CA VAL A 86 12.63 -8.71 -0.30
C VAL A 86 14.12 -9.04 -0.24
N ASP A 87 14.77 -8.84 -1.39
CA ASP A 87 16.20 -8.82 -1.55
C ASP A 87 16.66 -7.36 -1.40
N PHE A 88 17.13 -6.98 -0.21
CA PHE A 88 17.64 -5.62 -0.03
C PHE A 88 18.93 -5.44 -0.84
N VAL A 89 18.84 -4.68 -1.94
CA VAL A 89 19.95 -4.31 -2.83
C VAL A 89 20.29 -2.83 -2.72
#